data_AF-A0A1U7CXU1-F1
#
_entry.id   AF-A0A1U7CXU1-F1
#
_cell.length_a   1.000
_cell.length_b   1.000
_cell.length_c   1.000
_cell.angle_alpha   90.00
_cell.angle_beta   90.00
_cell.angle_gamma   90.00
#
_symmetry.space_group_name_H-M   'P 1'
#
loop_
_entity.id
_entity.type
_entity.pdbx_description
1 polymer ?
#
loop_
_entity_poly.entity_id
_entity_poly.type
_entity_poly.pdbx_seq_one_letter_code
_entity_poly.pdbx_strand_id
1 'polypeptide(L)'
;MTLNNQQASPSDPGTDGPRRVKPGDPAAAAIASALRTAVARLRAADPAAQNGEAEGVHRLRTSARRLRSELRAFSDLVEPSWRAALERELQWLGGALGNLRDLDILRAHFETAARGDDATPDNSKCCDESIPLRPLFDALDARHEAASQAMREALQSDRCRRLFESLQQSAEHPPLRDDADKPCRSVLPPLVQKSWKRFKKDAEDLDSDSPDSAFHEVRKRAKRTRYTAELIAPTLGRRVSNKAKRFIRLTTAVQDVLGEHQDMTVAITEVENLLPRHLDDPEFQEAAKILLARLRKTADDSRSAFFDLWPKLAKKKTRRWLKRRD
;
A
#
# COMPACT_ATOMS: atom_id res chain seq x y z
N MET A 1 -69.53 -4.63 -19.37
CA MET A 1 -68.84 -3.62 -18.54
C MET A 1 -67.94 -4.31 -17.54
N THR A 2 -66.68 -4.55 -17.90
CA THR A 2 -65.54 -4.57 -16.97
C THR A 2 -64.27 -4.45 -17.83
N LEU A 3 -63.70 -3.25 -17.82
CA LEU A 3 -62.45 -2.90 -18.46
C LEU A 3 -61.31 -3.58 -17.69
N ASN A 4 -60.51 -4.42 -18.35
CA ASN A 4 -59.23 -4.88 -17.80
C ASN A 4 -58.10 -4.22 -18.58
N ASN A 5 -57.71 -3.05 -18.09
CA ASN A 5 -56.60 -2.24 -18.57
C ASN A 5 -55.30 -2.77 -17.95
N GLN A 6 -54.59 -3.68 -18.64
CA GLN A 6 -53.20 -4.01 -18.31
C GLN A 6 -52.28 -3.06 -19.09
N GLN A 7 -51.89 -1.99 -18.40
CA GLN A 7 -50.80 -1.12 -18.84
C GLN A 7 -49.50 -1.92 -18.85
N ALA A 8 -48.83 -1.92 -20.00
CA ALA A 8 -47.45 -2.34 -20.13
C ALA A 8 -46.55 -1.41 -19.31
N SER A 9 -45.89 -1.95 -18.29
CA SER A 9 -44.80 -1.26 -17.60
C SER A 9 -43.62 -1.09 -18.56
N PRO A 10 -43.01 0.11 -18.66
CA PRO A 10 -41.82 0.32 -19.47
C PRO A 10 -40.66 -0.48 -18.87
N SER A 11 -40.01 -1.27 -19.72
CA SER A 11 -38.79 -2.01 -19.43
C SER A 11 -37.67 -1.05 -18.99
N ASP A 12 -37.22 -1.25 -17.76
CA ASP A 12 -36.11 -0.56 -17.12
C ASP A 12 -34.81 -0.77 -17.93
N PRO A 13 -34.11 0.30 -18.37
CA PRO A 13 -32.89 0.18 -19.15
C PRO A 13 -31.72 -0.31 -18.26
N GLY A 14 -31.42 -1.61 -18.36
CA GLY A 14 -30.07 -2.15 -18.27
C GLY A 14 -29.28 -1.84 -16.98
N THR A 15 -29.55 -2.57 -15.91
CA THR A 15 -28.60 -2.77 -14.80
C THR A 15 -27.52 -3.80 -15.19
N ASP A 16 -26.81 -3.57 -16.29
CA ASP A 16 -25.61 -4.36 -16.60
C ASP A 16 -24.44 -3.72 -15.82
N GLY A 17 -24.10 -4.31 -14.67
CA GLY A 17 -22.90 -3.95 -13.93
C GLY A 17 -21.67 -3.94 -14.86
N PRO A 18 -20.61 -3.19 -14.55
CA PRO A 18 -19.51 -2.96 -15.48
C PRO A 18 -19.00 -4.27 -16.08
N ARG A 19 -19.15 -4.40 -17.41
CA ARG A 19 -18.77 -5.59 -18.17
C ARG A 19 -17.38 -6.05 -17.74
N ARG A 20 -17.30 -7.28 -17.22
CA ARG A 20 -16.04 -7.84 -16.75
C ARG A 20 -15.07 -8.06 -17.92
N VAL A 21 -13.89 -7.46 -17.83
CA VAL A 21 -12.81 -7.62 -18.82
C VAL A 21 -12.39 -9.08 -18.95
N LYS A 22 -12.34 -9.57 -20.19
CA LYS A 22 -11.99 -10.94 -20.57
C LYS A 22 -10.55 -11.01 -21.09
N PRO A 23 -9.93 -12.22 -21.11
CA PRO A 23 -8.53 -12.36 -21.56
C PRO A 23 -8.29 -11.97 -23.03
N GLY A 24 -9.32 -12.02 -23.87
CA GLY A 24 -9.26 -11.64 -25.28
C GLY A 24 -9.53 -10.16 -25.53
N ASP A 25 -10.04 -9.41 -24.55
CA ASP A 25 -10.29 -7.98 -24.70
C ASP A 25 -8.95 -7.23 -24.76
N PRO A 26 -8.90 -6.05 -25.42
CA PRO A 26 -7.71 -5.19 -25.42
C PRO A 26 -7.27 -4.84 -23.99
N ALA A 27 -5.96 -4.74 -23.75
CA ALA A 27 -5.44 -4.29 -22.46
C ALA A 27 -5.89 -2.87 -22.11
N ALA A 28 -6.20 -2.03 -23.10
CA ALA A 28 -6.85 -0.74 -22.94
C ALA A 28 -8.13 -0.82 -22.10
N ALA A 29 -8.97 -1.85 -22.32
CA ALA A 29 -10.18 -2.05 -21.53
C ALA A 29 -9.88 -2.39 -20.06
N ALA A 30 -8.83 -3.17 -19.80
CA ALA A 30 -8.36 -3.47 -18.44
C ALA A 30 -7.85 -2.21 -17.73
N ILE A 31 -7.06 -1.39 -18.42
CA ILE A 31 -6.50 -0.14 -17.87
C ILE A 31 -7.63 0.83 -17.55
N ALA A 32 -8.54 1.07 -18.48
CA ALA A 32 -9.67 1.98 -18.28
C ALA A 32 -10.60 1.50 -17.14
N SER A 33 -10.87 0.19 -17.05
CA SER A 33 -11.63 -0.39 -15.94
C SER A 33 -10.92 -0.21 -14.59
N ALA A 34 -9.61 -0.41 -14.54
CA ALA A 34 -8.81 -0.21 -13.33
C ALA A 34 -8.83 1.27 -12.88
N LEU A 35 -8.63 2.20 -13.81
CA LEU A 35 -8.65 3.64 -13.54
C LEU A 35 -10.03 4.10 -13.05
N ARG A 36 -11.13 3.71 -13.72
CA ARG A 36 -12.49 4.02 -13.26
C ARG A 36 -12.74 3.50 -11.85
N THR A 37 -12.33 2.26 -11.56
CA THR A 37 -12.46 1.69 -10.21
C THR A 37 -11.63 2.47 -9.20
N ALA A 38 -10.42 2.90 -9.55
CA ALA A 38 -9.57 3.67 -8.67
C ALA A 38 -10.13 5.06 -8.38
N VAL A 39 -10.63 5.76 -9.40
CA VAL A 39 -11.27 7.07 -9.25
C VAL A 39 -12.54 6.96 -8.41
N ALA A 40 -13.36 5.93 -8.63
CA ALA A 40 -14.54 5.69 -7.80
C ALA A 40 -14.18 5.49 -6.32
N ARG A 41 -13.12 4.72 -6.01
CA ARG A 41 -12.63 4.55 -4.62
C ARG A 41 -12.16 5.86 -4.00
N LEU A 42 -11.44 6.69 -4.76
CA LEU A 42 -10.95 8.00 -4.29
C LEU A 42 -12.13 8.93 -4.00
N ARG A 43 -13.10 9.04 -4.92
CA ARG A 43 -14.31 9.87 -4.75
C ARG A 43 -15.16 9.43 -3.57
N ALA A 44 -15.29 8.13 -3.34
CA ALA A 44 -16.04 7.62 -2.20
C ALA A 44 -15.40 7.96 -0.85
N ALA A 45 -14.08 8.19 -0.81
CA ALA A 45 -13.35 8.55 0.41
C ALA A 45 -13.26 10.07 0.63
N ASP A 46 -13.38 10.87 -0.43
CA ASP A 46 -13.10 12.32 -0.42
C ASP A 46 -13.97 13.11 0.57
N PRO A 47 -15.32 12.98 0.61
CA PRO A 47 -16.14 13.78 1.53
C PRO A 47 -15.77 13.60 3.01
N ALA A 48 -15.60 12.35 3.45
CA ALA A 48 -15.19 12.04 4.82
C ALA A 48 -13.77 12.56 5.11
N ALA A 49 -12.84 12.47 4.14
CA ALA A 49 -11.49 13.01 4.29
C ALA A 49 -11.49 14.55 4.41
N GLN A 50 -12.32 15.24 3.61
CA GLN A 50 -12.46 16.70 3.66
C GLN A 50 -13.05 17.19 4.99
N ASN A 51 -13.90 16.39 5.63
CA ASN A 51 -14.43 16.65 6.97
C ASN A 51 -13.42 16.32 8.09
N GLY A 52 -12.22 15.82 7.76
CA GLY A 52 -11.21 15.43 8.73
C GLY A 52 -11.48 14.09 9.42
N GLU A 53 -12.40 13.27 8.91
CA GLU A 53 -12.68 11.95 9.48
C GLU A 53 -11.51 11.00 9.24
N ALA A 54 -10.94 10.45 10.32
CA ALA A 54 -9.75 9.60 10.27
C ALA A 54 -9.87 8.42 9.29
N GLU A 55 -11.03 7.77 9.27
CA GLU A 55 -11.30 6.65 8.36
C GLU A 55 -11.42 7.12 6.89
N GLY A 56 -12.00 8.30 6.64
CA GLY A 56 -12.03 8.93 5.32
C GLY A 56 -10.62 9.19 4.78
N VAL A 57 -9.78 9.84 5.60
CA VAL A 57 -8.36 10.09 5.32
C VAL A 57 -7.62 8.78 5.03
N HIS A 58 -7.83 7.75 5.86
CA HIS A 58 -7.20 6.45 5.67
C HIS A 58 -7.58 5.81 4.33
N ARG A 59 -8.88 5.81 3.98
CA ARG A 59 -9.37 5.28 2.70
C ARG A 59 -8.84 6.07 1.51
N LEU A 60 -8.78 7.39 1.60
CA LEU A 60 -8.26 8.24 0.54
C LEU A 60 -6.77 7.95 0.29
N ARG A 61 -5.98 7.92 1.37
CA ARG A 61 -4.54 7.62 1.33
C ARG A 61 -4.26 6.23 0.74
N THR A 62 -4.93 5.20 1.24
CA THR A 62 -4.73 3.83 0.76
C THR A 62 -5.13 3.68 -0.70
N SER A 63 -6.20 4.34 -1.14
CA SER A 63 -6.64 4.40 -2.53
C SER A 63 -5.64 5.12 -3.44
N ALA A 64 -5.11 6.27 -3.03
CA ALA A 64 -4.09 7.01 -3.78
C ALA A 64 -2.80 6.19 -3.95
N ARG A 65 -2.34 5.56 -2.85
CA ARG A 65 -1.16 4.67 -2.87
C ARG A 65 -1.36 3.46 -3.77
N ARG A 66 -2.56 2.88 -3.77
CA ARG A 66 -2.93 1.77 -4.64
C ARG A 66 -2.95 2.20 -6.10
N LEU A 67 -3.60 3.32 -6.44
CA LEU A 67 -3.62 3.85 -7.81
C LEU A 67 -2.20 4.11 -8.33
N ARG A 68 -1.33 4.72 -7.53
CA ARG A 68 0.09 4.90 -7.90
C ARG A 68 0.78 3.56 -8.22
N SER A 69 0.44 2.50 -7.50
CA SER A 69 0.96 1.16 -7.74
C SER A 69 0.36 0.51 -9.01
N GLU A 70 -0.92 0.75 -9.28
CA GLU A 70 -1.63 0.31 -10.49
C GLU A 70 -1.07 1.01 -11.74
N LEU A 71 -0.81 2.32 -11.70
CA LEU A 71 -0.14 3.06 -12.77
C LEU A 71 1.27 2.51 -13.08
N ARG A 72 2.04 2.17 -12.03
CA ARG A 72 3.35 1.52 -12.18
C ARG A 72 3.28 0.11 -12.74
N ALA A 73 2.18 -0.60 -12.49
CA ALA A 73 1.97 -1.93 -13.05
C ALA A 73 1.80 -1.85 -14.57
N PHE A 74 1.12 -0.82 -15.07
CA PHE A 74 0.91 -0.57 -16.50
C PHE A 74 2.00 0.28 -17.17
N SER A 75 3.19 0.43 -16.57
CA SER A 75 4.21 1.39 -17.05
C SER A 75 4.63 1.22 -18.51
N ASP A 76 4.51 0.02 -19.05
CA ASP A 76 4.89 -0.30 -20.43
C ASP A 76 3.71 -0.12 -21.44
N LEU A 77 2.49 0.16 -20.95
CA LEU A 77 1.25 0.27 -21.75
C LEU A 77 0.61 1.67 -21.75
N VAL A 78 1.10 2.58 -20.91
CA VAL A 78 0.58 3.95 -20.80
C VAL A 78 1.66 4.96 -21.17
N GLU A 79 1.24 6.17 -21.55
CA GLU A 79 2.17 7.24 -21.90
C GLU A 79 3.10 7.60 -20.73
N PRO A 80 4.44 7.58 -20.90
CA PRO A 80 5.38 7.78 -19.80
C PRO A 80 5.28 9.14 -19.11
N SER A 81 5.08 10.21 -19.89
CA SER A 81 4.99 11.60 -19.39
C SER A 81 3.72 11.81 -18.57
N TRP A 82 2.57 11.34 -19.08
CA TRP A 82 1.28 11.36 -18.39
C TRP A 82 1.34 10.55 -17.08
N ARG A 83 1.86 9.33 -17.13
CA ARG A 83 2.03 8.49 -15.93
C ARG A 83 2.90 9.20 -14.89
N ALA A 84 4.04 9.76 -15.31
CA ALA A 84 4.95 10.46 -14.40
C ALA A 84 4.28 11.68 -13.74
N ALA A 85 3.47 12.44 -14.48
CA ALA A 85 2.72 13.55 -13.93
C ALA A 85 1.73 13.11 -12.85
N LEU A 86 0.88 12.12 -13.13
CA LEU A 86 -0.06 11.59 -12.13
C LEU A 86 0.65 10.95 -10.93
N GLU A 87 1.75 10.22 -11.16
CA GLU A 87 2.52 9.63 -10.06
C GLU A 87 3.11 10.68 -9.11
N ARG A 88 3.53 11.84 -9.61
CA ARG A 88 4.02 12.95 -8.78
C ARG A 88 2.91 13.53 -7.91
N GLU A 89 1.74 13.77 -8.49
CA GLU A 89 0.62 14.34 -7.75
C GLU A 89 0.05 13.34 -6.72
N LEU A 90 -0.07 12.07 -7.08
CA LEU A 90 -0.45 11.01 -6.13
C LEU A 90 0.60 10.79 -5.04
N GLN A 91 1.87 11.02 -5.34
CA GLN A 91 2.94 10.98 -4.34
C GLN A 91 2.84 12.15 -3.37
N TRP A 92 2.60 13.36 -3.86
CA TRP A 92 2.38 14.53 -3.03
C TRP A 92 1.18 14.33 -2.09
N LEU A 93 0.01 13.97 -2.63
CA LEU A 93 -1.20 13.73 -1.83
C LEU A 93 -0.97 12.59 -0.82
N GLY A 94 -0.37 11.49 -1.26
CA GLY A 94 -0.08 10.35 -0.40
C GLY A 94 0.92 10.66 0.71
N GLY A 95 1.84 11.61 0.50
CA GLY A 95 2.77 12.10 1.53
C GLY A 95 2.05 12.97 2.57
N ALA A 96 1.24 13.94 2.13
CA ALA A 96 0.46 14.79 3.02
C ALA A 96 -0.47 13.98 3.93
N LEU A 97 -1.14 12.96 3.39
CA LEU A 97 -1.99 12.04 4.17
C LEU A 97 -1.19 10.96 4.94
N GLY A 98 0.04 10.71 4.54
CA GLY A 98 0.87 9.61 5.04
C GLY A 98 1.56 9.95 6.36
N ASN A 99 2.07 11.17 6.48
CA ASN A 99 2.86 11.61 7.64
C ASN A 99 2.14 11.39 8.97
N LEU A 100 0.84 11.69 9.04
CA LEU A 100 0.03 11.48 10.24
C LEU A 100 -0.02 9.98 10.62
N ARG A 101 -0.31 9.13 9.64
CA ARG A 101 -0.41 7.69 9.87
C ARG A 101 0.94 7.05 10.21
N ASP A 102 2.01 7.55 9.63
CA ASP A 102 3.36 7.06 9.92
C ASP A 102 3.73 7.38 11.39
N LEU A 103 3.31 8.54 11.91
CA LEU A 103 3.44 8.89 13.33
C LEU A 103 2.55 8.03 14.24
N ASP A 104 1.31 7.73 13.85
CA ASP A 104 0.43 6.83 14.62
C ASP A 104 1.02 5.42 14.75
N ILE A 105 1.57 4.91 13.65
CA ILE A 105 2.21 3.59 13.61
C ILE A 105 3.45 3.60 14.51
N LEU A 106 4.27 4.63 14.39
CA LEU A 106 5.47 4.81 15.21
C LEU A 106 5.13 4.88 16.71
N ARG A 107 4.11 5.67 17.09
CA ARG A 107 3.59 5.73 18.46
C ARG A 107 3.17 4.35 18.96
N ALA A 108 2.37 3.62 18.17
CA ALA A 108 1.90 2.28 18.55
C ALA A 108 3.06 1.28 18.75
N HIS A 109 4.10 1.36 17.93
CA HIS A 109 5.30 0.56 18.10
C HIS A 109 6.07 0.90 19.37
N PHE A 110 6.22 2.19 19.71
CA PHE A 110 6.82 2.59 20.98
C PHE A 110 6.01 2.15 22.18
N GLU A 111 4.69 2.30 22.15
CA GLU A 111 3.82 1.84 23.23
C GLU A 111 3.89 0.32 23.43
N THR A 112 3.92 -0.44 22.35
CA THR A 112 4.04 -1.91 22.39
C THR A 112 5.42 -2.33 22.91
N ALA A 113 6.49 -1.72 22.38
CA ALA A 113 7.84 -2.03 22.81
C ALA A 113 8.11 -1.55 24.26
N ALA A 114 7.50 -0.47 24.73
CA ALA A 114 7.60 -0.01 26.11
C ALA A 114 6.94 -0.99 27.10
N ARG A 115 5.81 -1.61 26.74
CA ARG A 115 5.13 -2.60 27.59
C ARG A 115 5.90 -3.92 27.76
N GLY A 116 6.71 -4.31 26.77
CA GLY A 116 7.44 -5.58 26.79
C GLY A 116 6.53 -6.81 26.65
N ASP A 117 7.14 -8.00 26.74
CA ASP A 117 6.48 -9.30 26.52
C ASP A 117 5.67 -9.81 27.75
N ASP A 118 5.85 -9.20 28.94
CA ASP A 118 5.27 -9.66 30.23
C ASP A 118 3.95 -8.97 30.64
N ALA A 119 3.37 -8.13 29.77
CA ALA A 119 2.14 -7.40 30.09
C ALA A 119 0.88 -8.27 29.95
N THR A 120 0.26 -8.63 31.09
CA THR A 120 -1.10 -9.20 31.10
C THR A 120 -2.17 -8.10 30.95
N PRO A 121 -3.37 -8.42 30.39
CA PRO A 121 -4.43 -7.42 30.17
C PRO A 121 -4.90 -6.68 31.43
N ASP A 122 -4.63 -7.25 32.62
CA ASP A 122 -5.09 -6.73 33.91
C ASP A 122 -4.14 -5.68 34.52
N ASN A 123 -2.90 -5.58 34.04
CA ASN A 123 -1.93 -4.56 34.43
C ASN A 123 -1.96 -3.30 33.52
N SER A 124 -3.10 -3.04 32.87
CA SER A 124 -3.34 -1.94 31.94
C SER A 124 -3.23 -0.52 32.56
N LYS A 125 -3.09 -0.42 33.88
CA LYS A 125 -2.83 0.84 34.60
C LYS A 125 -1.53 0.76 35.40
N CYS A 126 -0.38 0.72 34.73
CA CYS A 126 0.91 1.06 35.31
C CYS A 126 1.87 1.55 34.22
N CYS A 127 1.55 2.70 33.64
CA CYS A 127 2.50 3.49 32.86
C CYS A 127 3.42 4.27 33.81
N ASP A 128 4.25 3.56 34.57
CA ASP A 128 5.38 4.17 35.31
C ASP A 128 6.64 4.13 34.42
N GLU A 129 6.85 3.03 33.68
CA GLU A 129 7.96 2.88 32.71
C GLU A 129 7.86 3.79 31.47
N SER A 130 6.69 4.38 31.19
CA SER A 130 6.55 5.35 30.09
C SER A 130 6.85 6.79 30.50
N ILE A 131 6.94 7.08 31.81
CA ILE A 131 7.29 8.42 32.29
C ILE A 131 8.71 8.80 31.84
N PRO A 132 9.73 7.92 31.97
CA PRO A 132 11.05 8.18 31.41
C PRO A 132 11.04 8.39 29.89
N LEU A 133 10.11 7.77 29.14
CA LEU A 133 9.99 7.91 27.68
C LEU A 133 9.19 9.14 27.23
N ARG A 134 8.74 10.00 28.16
CA ARG A 134 7.94 11.19 27.84
C ARG A 134 8.54 12.09 26.74
N PRO A 135 9.85 12.38 26.71
CA PRO A 135 10.45 13.19 25.64
C PRO A 135 10.19 12.64 24.22
N LEU A 136 10.12 11.31 24.08
CA LEU A 136 9.82 10.65 22.81
C LEU A 136 8.38 10.92 22.36
N PHE A 137 7.42 10.77 23.27
CA PHE A 137 6.01 10.99 22.96
C PHE A 137 5.67 12.46 22.74
N ASP A 138 6.27 13.38 23.51
CA ASP A 138 6.10 14.82 23.33
C ASP A 138 6.61 15.27 21.93
N ALA A 139 7.74 14.70 21.48
CA ALA A 139 8.25 14.94 20.12
C ALA A 139 7.32 14.41 19.03
N LEU A 140 6.65 13.26 19.26
CA LEU A 140 5.65 12.74 18.33
C LEU A 140 4.40 13.60 18.29
N ASP A 141 3.92 14.09 19.43
CA ASP A 141 2.72 14.95 19.51
C ASP A 141 2.90 16.27 18.77
N ALA A 142 4.06 16.92 18.93
CA ALA A 142 4.39 18.13 18.19
C ALA A 142 4.39 17.90 16.66
N ARG A 143 4.97 16.78 16.20
CA ARG A 143 4.98 16.41 14.78
C ARG A 143 3.59 16.01 14.28
N HIS A 144 2.80 15.39 15.12
CA HIS A 144 1.44 14.95 14.78
C HIS A 144 0.54 16.15 14.53
N GLU A 145 0.59 17.19 15.38
CA GLU A 145 -0.18 18.42 15.14
C GLU A 145 0.23 19.12 13.84
N ALA A 146 1.54 19.26 13.60
CA ALA A 146 2.05 19.84 12.36
C ALA A 146 1.62 19.03 11.11
N ALA A 147 1.68 17.70 11.19
CA ALA A 147 1.23 16.81 10.11
C ALA A 147 -0.28 16.90 9.87
N SER A 148 -1.07 17.01 10.94
CA SER A 148 -2.52 17.17 10.89
C SER A 148 -2.90 18.48 10.18
N GLN A 149 -2.23 19.58 10.50
CA GLN A 149 -2.43 20.87 9.84
C GLN A 149 -2.05 20.82 8.36
N ALA A 150 -0.85 20.31 8.03
CA ALA A 150 -0.40 20.18 6.65
C ALA A 150 -1.31 19.28 5.79
N MET A 151 -1.87 18.22 6.39
CA MET A 151 -2.85 17.36 5.75
C MET A 151 -4.13 18.12 5.40
N ARG A 152 -4.69 18.90 6.33
CA ARG A 152 -5.89 19.73 6.10
C ARG A 152 -5.67 20.72 4.97
N GLU A 153 -4.54 21.43 5.00
CA GLU A 153 -4.16 22.38 3.95
C GLU A 153 -4.02 21.72 2.58
N ALA A 154 -3.40 20.53 2.52
CA ALA A 154 -3.27 19.78 1.29
C ALA A 154 -4.64 19.38 0.71
N LEU A 155 -5.56 18.88 1.54
CA LEU A 155 -6.90 18.46 1.10
C LEU A 155 -7.75 19.63 0.59
N GLN A 156 -7.62 20.81 1.19
CA GLN A 156 -8.35 22.02 0.81
C GLN A 156 -7.70 22.79 -0.36
N SER A 157 -6.50 22.42 -0.78
CA SER A 157 -5.75 23.13 -1.81
C SER A 157 -6.33 22.98 -3.23
N ASP A 158 -6.12 23.99 -4.07
CA ASP A 158 -6.43 23.92 -5.49
C ASP A 158 -5.67 22.80 -6.21
N ARG A 159 -4.49 22.44 -5.70
CA ARG A 159 -3.69 21.34 -6.22
C ARG A 159 -4.40 20.00 -6.07
N CYS A 160 -5.05 19.77 -4.92
CA CYS A 160 -5.87 18.58 -4.70
C CYS A 160 -7.02 18.51 -5.70
N ARG A 161 -7.76 19.62 -5.86
CA ARG A 161 -8.89 19.70 -6.81
C ARG A 161 -8.47 19.37 -8.25
N ARG A 162 -7.37 19.98 -8.73
CA ARG A 162 -6.81 19.71 -10.07
C ARG A 162 -6.40 18.24 -10.25
N LEU A 163 -5.87 17.60 -9.21
CA LEU A 163 -5.57 16.17 -9.25
C LEU A 163 -6.84 15.34 -9.46
N PHE A 164 -7.90 15.60 -8.70
CA PHE A 164 -9.17 14.86 -8.85
C PHE A 164 -9.82 15.08 -10.22
N GLU A 165 -9.77 16.30 -10.75
CA GLU A 165 -10.23 16.61 -12.12
C GLU A 165 -9.42 15.84 -13.18
N SER A 166 -8.09 15.87 -13.07
CA SER A 166 -7.20 15.15 -13.99
C SER A 166 -7.42 13.63 -13.93
N LEU A 167 -7.65 13.09 -12.74
CA LEU A 167 -7.97 11.67 -12.54
C LEU A 167 -9.30 11.29 -13.19
N GLN A 168 -10.33 12.14 -13.09
CA GLN A 168 -11.61 11.91 -13.74
C GLN A 168 -11.46 11.86 -15.26
N GLN A 169 -10.81 12.87 -15.85
CA GLN A 169 -10.56 12.93 -17.29
C GLN A 169 -9.78 11.70 -17.77
N SER A 170 -8.78 11.29 -16.98
CA SER A 170 -7.94 10.14 -17.25
C SER A 170 -8.68 8.80 -17.20
N ALA A 171 -9.75 8.68 -16.42
CA ALA A 171 -10.54 7.45 -16.32
C ALA A 171 -11.44 7.22 -17.55
N GLU A 172 -11.78 8.30 -18.26
CA GLU A 172 -12.56 8.28 -19.49
C GLU A 172 -11.65 8.09 -20.71
N HIS A 173 -10.56 8.86 -20.78
CA HIS A 173 -9.63 8.87 -21.92
C HIS A 173 -8.17 8.75 -21.46
N PRO A 174 -7.72 7.58 -21.01
CA PRO A 174 -6.32 7.40 -20.62
C PRO A 174 -5.39 7.50 -21.85
N PRO A 175 -4.26 8.21 -21.76
CA PRO A 175 -3.21 8.18 -22.77
C PRO A 175 -2.49 6.82 -22.75
N LEU A 176 -2.72 6.02 -23.78
CA LEU A 176 -2.21 4.65 -23.93
C LEU A 176 -1.20 4.54 -25.07
N ARG A 177 -0.33 3.54 -24.98
CA ARG A 177 0.59 3.13 -26.05
C ARG A 177 -0.06 2.06 -26.92
N ASP A 178 0.42 1.89 -28.15
CA ASP A 178 -0.09 0.91 -29.13
C ASP A 178 -0.21 -0.52 -28.60
N ASP A 179 0.69 -0.94 -27.72
CA ASP A 179 0.65 -2.27 -27.09
C ASP A 179 -0.60 -2.50 -26.24
N ALA A 180 -1.32 -1.45 -25.84
CA ALA A 180 -2.57 -1.55 -25.10
C ALA A 180 -3.73 -2.10 -25.96
N ASP A 181 -3.67 -2.01 -27.28
CA ASP A 181 -4.69 -2.58 -28.17
C ASP A 181 -4.58 -4.10 -28.30
N LYS A 182 -3.44 -4.67 -27.89
CA LYS A 182 -3.22 -6.12 -27.89
C LYS A 182 -4.06 -6.80 -26.79
N PRO A 183 -4.44 -8.07 -26.98
CA PRO A 183 -5.24 -8.80 -25.99
C PRO A 183 -4.61 -8.86 -24.60
N CYS A 184 -5.41 -8.75 -23.54
CA CYS A 184 -4.95 -8.86 -22.15
C CYS A 184 -4.04 -10.08 -21.91
N ARG A 185 -4.38 -11.23 -22.49
CA ARG A 185 -3.62 -12.48 -22.37
C ARG A 185 -2.20 -12.43 -22.95
N SER A 186 -1.90 -11.51 -23.86
CA SER A 186 -0.57 -11.41 -24.47
C SER A 186 0.33 -10.42 -23.73
N VAL A 187 -0.21 -9.27 -23.30
CA VAL A 187 0.61 -8.16 -22.78
C VAL A 187 0.63 -8.02 -21.26
N LEU A 188 -0.38 -8.49 -20.53
CA LEU A 188 -0.43 -8.33 -19.08
C LEU A 188 0.47 -9.33 -18.30
N PRO A 189 0.51 -10.64 -18.62
CA PRO A 189 1.37 -11.58 -17.89
C PRO A 189 2.86 -11.20 -17.85
N PRO A 190 3.48 -10.70 -18.94
CA PRO A 190 4.85 -10.20 -18.92
C PRO A 190 5.14 -9.12 -17.87
N LEU A 191 4.17 -8.25 -17.55
CA LEU A 191 4.33 -7.20 -16.53
C LEU A 191 4.59 -7.79 -15.14
N VAL A 192 3.80 -8.81 -14.77
CA VAL A 192 4.00 -9.53 -13.51
C VAL A 192 5.33 -10.28 -13.53
N GLN A 193 5.66 -10.96 -14.64
CA GLN A 193 6.91 -11.72 -14.77
C GLN A 193 8.15 -10.82 -14.62
N LYS A 194 8.16 -9.64 -15.25
CA LYS A 194 9.25 -8.65 -15.17
C LYS A 194 9.42 -8.15 -13.73
N SER A 195 8.32 -7.81 -13.05
CA SER A 195 8.37 -7.39 -11.64
C SER A 195 8.89 -8.52 -10.74
N TRP A 196 8.39 -9.74 -10.93
CA TRP A 196 8.80 -10.92 -10.18
C TRP A 196 10.27 -11.27 -10.40
N LYS A 197 10.80 -11.16 -11.63
CA LYS A 197 12.22 -11.44 -11.90
C LYS A 197 13.14 -10.51 -11.09
N ARG A 198 12.79 -9.23 -11.00
CA ARG A 198 13.54 -8.25 -10.20
C ARG A 198 13.41 -8.54 -8.70
N PHE A 199 12.18 -8.74 -8.22
CA PHE A 199 11.94 -9.12 -6.83
C PHE A 199 12.71 -10.39 -6.44
N LYS A 200 12.66 -11.43 -7.26
CA LYS A 200 13.35 -12.69 -7.03
C LYS A 200 14.86 -12.51 -6.97
N LYS A 201 15.44 -11.73 -7.89
CA LYS A 201 16.87 -11.44 -7.87
C LYS A 201 17.25 -10.75 -6.55
N ASP A 202 16.62 -9.60 -6.27
CA ASP A 202 16.96 -8.79 -5.09
C ASP A 202 16.74 -9.59 -3.78
N ALA A 203 15.75 -10.48 -3.73
CA ALA A 203 15.49 -11.35 -2.58
C ALA A 203 16.45 -12.56 -2.46
N GLU A 204 17.01 -13.05 -3.56
CA GLU A 204 18.03 -14.12 -3.55
C GLU A 204 19.43 -13.58 -3.21
N ASP A 205 19.65 -12.28 -3.42
CA ASP A 205 20.89 -11.58 -3.08
C ASP A 205 20.92 -11.12 -1.60
N LEU A 206 19.84 -11.32 -0.83
CA LEU A 206 19.79 -11.00 0.61
C LEU A 206 20.36 -12.12 1.49
N ASP A 207 21.07 -11.71 2.54
CA ASP A 207 21.48 -12.53 3.68
C ASP A 207 21.11 -11.83 5.01
N SER A 208 21.41 -12.47 6.15
CA SER A 208 21.08 -11.95 7.48
C SER A 208 21.73 -10.61 7.81
N ASP A 209 22.92 -10.37 7.22
CA ASP A 209 23.80 -9.25 7.56
C ASP A 209 23.64 -8.08 6.58
N SER A 210 22.81 -8.26 5.56
CA SER A 210 22.46 -7.25 4.58
C SER A 210 21.92 -5.98 5.26
N PRO A 211 22.22 -4.78 4.72
CA PRO A 211 21.77 -3.53 5.32
C PRO A 211 20.25 -3.37 5.22
N ASP A 212 19.63 -2.62 6.15
CA ASP A 212 18.18 -2.37 6.17
C ASP A 212 17.64 -1.82 4.84
N SER A 213 18.47 -1.03 4.14
CA SER A 213 18.14 -0.49 2.82
C SER A 213 17.90 -1.59 1.77
N ALA A 214 18.61 -2.72 1.86
CA ALA A 214 18.43 -3.85 0.95
C ALA A 214 17.09 -4.56 1.23
N PHE A 215 16.75 -4.82 2.50
CA PHE A 215 15.43 -5.34 2.89
C PHE A 215 14.29 -4.40 2.45
N HIS A 216 14.49 -3.08 2.59
CA HIS A 216 13.55 -2.07 2.11
C HIS A 216 13.33 -2.14 0.59
N GLU A 217 14.38 -2.32 -0.21
CA GLU A 217 14.26 -2.50 -1.66
C GLU A 217 13.45 -3.76 -2.00
N VAL A 218 13.74 -4.88 -1.34
CA VAL A 218 12.99 -6.14 -1.53
C VAL A 218 11.52 -5.98 -1.15
N ARG A 219 11.20 -5.27 -0.07
CA ARG A 219 9.82 -4.91 0.30
C ARG A 219 9.12 -4.13 -0.82
N LYS A 220 9.78 -3.10 -1.38
CA LYS A 220 9.23 -2.30 -2.49
C LYS A 220 8.96 -3.17 -3.73
N ARG A 221 9.84 -4.12 -4.02
CA ARG A 221 9.68 -5.08 -5.12
C ARG A 221 8.52 -6.05 -4.87
N ALA A 222 8.44 -6.64 -3.68
CA ALA A 222 7.34 -7.50 -3.27
C ALA A 222 5.99 -6.80 -3.42
N LYS A 223 5.89 -5.57 -2.89
CA LYS A 223 4.70 -4.71 -3.02
C LYS A 223 4.31 -4.48 -4.48
N ARG A 224 5.27 -4.12 -5.34
CA ARG A 224 5.01 -3.91 -6.78
C ARG A 224 4.50 -5.19 -7.44
N THR A 225 5.14 -6.33 -7.17
CA THR A 225 4.75 -7.62 -7.74
C THR A 225 3.35 -8.04 -7.26
N ARG A 226 3.03 -7.86 -5.98
CA ARG A 226 1.70 -8.13 -5.42
C ARG A 226 0.63 -7.30 -6.13
N TYR A 227 0.77 -5.98 -6.15
CA TYR A 227 -0.23 -5.09 -6.77
C TYR A 227 -0.40 -5.38 -8.26
N THR A 228 0.69 -5.63 -8.98
CA THR A 228 0.64 -6.00 -10.41
C THR A 228 -0.13 -7.32 -10.60
N ALA A 229 0.07 -8.30 -9.72
CA ALA A 229 -0.65 -9.57 -9.76
C ALA A 229 -2.14 -9.44 -9.39
N GLU A 230 -2.46 -8.68 -8.33
CA GLU A 230 -3.85 -8.40 -7.91
C GLU A 230 -4.65 -7.71 -9.01
N LEU A 231 -4.01 -6.80 -9.74
CA LEU A 231 -4.62 -6.04 -10.82
C LEU A 231 -4.89 -6.90 -12.06
N ILE A 232 -3.92 -7.75 -12.44
CA ILE A 232 -3.94 -8.48 -13.72
C ILE A 232 -4.64 -9.83 -13.61
N ALA A 233 -4.49 -10.56 -12.51
CA ALA A 233 -5.02 -11.91 -12.41
C ALA A 233 -6.54 -12.01 -12.66
N PRO A 234 -7.40 -11.05 -12.23
CA PRO A 234 -8.83 -11.07 -12.51
C PRO A 234 -9.20 -10.95 -13.99
N THR A 235 -8.38 -10.26 -14.81
CA THR A 235 -8.62 -10.03 -16.26
C THR A 235 -8.20 -11.22 -17.12
N LEU A 236 -7.36 -12.10 -16.59
CA LEU A 236 -6.91 -13.35 -17.23
C LEU A 236 -7.86 -14.54 -17.00
N GLY A 237 -9.06 -14.28 -16.47
CA GLY A 237 -10.12 -15.27 -16.29
C GLY A 237 -10.06 -16.04 -14.97
N ARG A 238 -11.18 -16.68 -14.61
CA ARG A 238 -11.40 -17.28 -13.27
C ARG A 238 -10.35 -18.32 -12.89
N ARG A 239 -9.92 -19.17 -13.84
CA ARG A 239 -8.92 -20.22 -13.60
C ARG A 239 -7.54 -19.65 -13.26
N VAL A 240 -7.10 -18.61 -13.95
CA VAL A 240 -5.81 -17.94 -13.69
C VAL A 240 -5.88 -17.19 -12.36
N SER A 241 -6.96 -16.41 -12.16
CA SER A 241 -7.22 -15.69 -10.91
C SER A 241 -7.16 -16.60 -9.67
N ASN A 242 -7.82 -17.76 -9.71
CA ASN A 242 -7.78 -18.73 -8.61
C ASN A 242 -6.37 -19.27 -8.33
N LYS A 243 -5.57 -19.52 -9.36
CA LYS A 243 -4.17 -19.97 -9.19
C LYS A 243 -3.27 -18.85 -8.66
N ALA A 244 -3.55 -17.60 -9.00
CA ALA A 244 -2.81 -16.43 -8.54
C ALA A 244 -3.01 -16.15 -7.05
N LYS A 245 -4.15 -16.53 -6.45
CA LYS A 245 -4.45 -16.30 -5.02
C LYS A 245 -3.34 -16.75 -4.08
N ARG A 246 -2.75 -17.93 -4.32
CA ARG A 246 -1.64 -18.44 -3.49
C ARG A 246 -0.39 -17.57 -3.62
N PHE A 247 -0.08 -17.11 -4.82
CA PHE A 247 1.06 -16.24 -5.08
C PHE A 247 0.87 -14.86 -4.42
N ILE A 248 -0.31 -14.26 -4.60
CA ILE A 248 -0.67 -12.98 -3.97
C ILE A 248 -0.55 -13.10 -2.46
N ARG A 249 -1.17 -14.12 -1.84
CA ARG A 249 -1.11 -14.33 -0.39
C ARG A 249 0.32 -14.48 0.15
N LEU A 250 1.17 -15.26 -0.51
CA LEU A 250 2.56 -15.43 -0.07
C LEU A 250 3.39 -14.15 -0.28
N THR A 251 3.12 -13.39 -1.34
CA THR A 251 3.76 -12.10 -1.56
C THR A 251 3.30 -11.06 -0.54
N THR A 252 2.02 -11.11 -0.12
CA THR A 252 1.49 -10.32 1.00
C THR A 252 2.23 -10.65 2.28
N ALA A 253 2.35 -11.93 2.65
CA ALA A 253 3.08 -12.33 3.85
C ALA A 253 4.53 -11.82 3.85
N VAL A 254 5.25 -11.90 2.73
CA VAL A 254 6.60 -11.33 2.60
C VAL A 254 6.58 -9.80 2.75
N GLN A 255 5.63 -9.12 2.13
CA GLN A 255 5.50 -7.66 2.25
C GLN A 255 5.20 -7.23 3.70
N ASP A 256 4.43 -8.03 4.45
CA ASP A 256 4.02 -7.72 5.81
C ASP A 256 5.20 -7.88 6.78
N VAL A 257 5.95 -9.00 6.73
CA VAL A 257 7.16 -9.18 7.57
C VAL A 257 8.25 -8.15 7.25
N LEU A 258 8.48 -7.84 5.96
CA LEU A 258 9.43 -6.78 5.60
C LEU A 258 8.86 -5.38 5.87
N GLY A 259 7.55 -5.26 6.05
CA GLY A 259 6.89 -4.06 6.55
C GLY A 259 7.26 -3.81 8.00
N GLU A 260 7.04 -4.82 8.84
CA GLU A 260 7.40 -4.79 10.26
C GLU A 260 8.88 -4.45 10.46
N HIS A 261 9.79 -5.15 9.76
CA HIS A 261 11.23 -4.86 9.82
C HIS A 261 11.55 -3.38 9.52
N GLN A 262 10.93 -2.81 8.49
CA GLN A 262 11.17 -1.42 8.14
C GLN A 262 10.58 -0.45 9.17
N ASP A 263 9.39 -0.75 9.68
CA ASP A 263 8.74 0.11 10.66
C ASP A 263 9.57 0.12 11.97
N MET A 264 10.18 -1.02 12.35
CA MET A 264 11.17 -1.10 13.43
C MET A 264 12.44 -0.31 13.15
N THR A 265 12.99 -0.38 11.94
CA THR A 265 14.20 0.39 11.57
C THR A 265 13.96 1.89 11.68
N VAL A 266 12.79 2.37 11.24
CA VAL A 266 12.38 3.76 11.40
C VAL A 266 12.25 4.10 12.89
N ALA A 267 11.62 3.25 13.69
CA ALA A 267 11.48 3.45 15.13
C ALA A 267 12.83 3.54 15.86
N ILE A 268 13.77 2.65 15.54
CA ILE A 268 15.14 2.68 16.07
C ILE A 268 15.83 4.01 15.75
N THR A 269 15.76 4.44 14.49
CA THR A 269 16.36 5.70 14.03
C THR A 269 15.79 6.90 14.78
N GLU A 270 14.48 6.92 15.05
CA GLU A 270 13.81 8.00 15.77
C GLU A 270 14.28 8.10 17.23
N VAL A 271 14.45 6.96 17.92
CA VAL A 271 15.00 6.93 19.28
C VAL A 271 16.47 7.35 19.28
N GLU A 272 17.28 6.83 18.35
CA GLU A 272 18.71 7.16 18.22
C GLU A 272 18.93 8.66 17.95
N ASN A 273 18.05 9.31 17.19
CA ASN A 273 18.12 10.76 16.95
C ASN A 273 17.76 11.61 18.16
N LEU A 274 17.01 11.06 19.13
CA LEU A 274 16.63 11.76 20.35
C LEU A 274 17.63 11.57 21.48
N LEU A 275 18.33 10.43 21.54
CA LEU A 275 19.34 10.15 22.57
C LEU A 275 20.35 11.30 22.79
N PRO A 276 20.99 11.88 21.75
CA PRO A 276 21.95 12.97 21.96
C PRO A 276 21.34 14.29 22.48
N ARG A 277 20.02 14.46 22.40
CA ARG A 277 19.32 15.69 22.84
C ARG A 277 18.94 15.65 24.32
N HIS A 278 19.06 14.49 24.96
CA HIS A 278 18.65 14.24 26.33
C HIS A 278 19.76 13.55 27.13
N LEU A 279 21.02 13.96 26.94
CA LEU A 279 22.17 13.39 27.66
C LEU A 279 22.11 13.64 29.17
N ASP A 280 21.46 14.73 29.57
CA ASP A 280 21.30 15.14 30.98
C ASP A 280 20.10 14.47 31.67
N ASP A 281 19.42 13.53 31.00
CA ASP A 281 18.27 12.78 31.53
C ASP A 281 18.60 11.28 31.62
N PRO A 282 19.21 10.82 32.74
CA PRO A 282 19.63 9.42 32.89
C PRO A 282 18.47 8.42 32.84
N GLU A 283 17.27 8.82 33.30
CA GLU A 283 16.09 7.96 33.29
C GLU A 283 15.60 7.73 31.86
N PHE A 284 15.51 8.79 31.04
CA PHE A 284 15.21 8.66 29.61
C PHE A 284 16.27 7.83 28.90
N GLN A 285 17.56 8.06 29.15
CA GLN A 285 18.65 7.32 28.49
C GLN A 285 18.53 5.82 28.74
N GLU A 286 18.24 5.42 29.98
CA GLU A 286 18.11 4.00 30.33
C GLU A 286 16.87 3.37 29.69
N ALA A 287 15.71 4.04 29.80
CA ALA A 287 14.47 3.55 29.19
C ALA A 287 14.57 3.45 27.66
N ALA A 288 15.20 4.42 27.01
CA ALA A 288 15.42 4.44 25.57
C ALA A 288 16.34 3.29 25.09
N LYS A 289 17.35 2.90 25.88
CA LYS A 289 18.21 1.73 25.56
C LYS A 289 17.43 0.42 25.64
N ILE A 290 16.57 0.26 26.65
CA ILE A 290 15.69 -0.92 26.78
C ILE A 290 14.73 -0.98 25.59
N LEU A 291 14.12 0.15 25.24
CA LEU A 291 13.25 0.28 24.08
C LEU A 291 13.97 -0.11 22.77
N LEU A 292 15.19 0.40 22.55
CA LEU A 292 16.02 0.06 21.39
C LEU A 292 16.32 -1.43 21.31
N ALA A 293 16.65 -2.07 22.42
CA ALA A 293 16.92 -3.52 22.44
C ALA A 293 15.68 -4.33 21.99
N ARG A 294 14.48 -3.94 22.46
CA ARG A 294 13.22 -4.58 22.07
C ARG A 294 12.88 -4.34 20.60
N LEU A 295 13.04 -3.11 20.09
CA LEU A 295 12.81 -2.79 18.68
C LEU A 295 13.76 -3.55 17.75
N ARG A 296 15.05 -3.65 18.12
CA ARG A 296 16.05 -4.42 17.36
C ARG A 296 15.73 -5.90 17.30
N LYS A 297 15.34 -6.50 18.43
CA LYS A 297 14.86 -7.89 18.48
C LYS A 297 13.71 -8.12 17.48
N THR A 298 12.68 -7.26 17.49
CA THR A 298 11.56 -7.38 16.54
C THR A 298 11.99 -7.20 15.08
N ALA A 299 12.95 -6.31 14.82
CA ALA A 299 13.52 -6.12 13.48
C ALA A 299 14.24 -7.39 12.99
N ASP A 300 15.00 -8.05 13.85
CA ASP A 300 15.74 -9.29 13.56
C ASP A 300 14.81 -10.51 13.40
N ASP A 301 13.77 -10.61 14.23
CA ASP A 301 12.72 -11.62 14.11
C ASP A 301 12.01 -11.49 12.75
N SER A 302 11.76 -10.27 12.30
CA SER A 302 11.15 -9.98 11.00
C SER A 302 12.05 -10.39 9.83
N ARG A 303 13.38 -10.19 9.93
CA ARG A 303 14.36 -10.69 8.95
C ARG A 303 14.35 -12.22 8.90
N SER A 304 14.37 -12.88 10.05
CA SER A 304 14.33 -14.34 10.16
C SER A 304 13.05 -14.91 9.53
N ALA A 305 11.90 -14.31 9.85
CA ALA A 305 10.61 -14.70 9.28
C ALA A 305 10.57 -14.54 7.74
N PHE A 306 11.25 -13.53 7.18
CA PHE A 306 11.40 -13.39 5.73
C PHE A 306 12.15 -14.59 5.13
N PHE A 307 13.27 -15.01 5.72
CA PHE A 307 14.04 -16.16 5.24
C PHE A 307 13.27 -17.48 5.33
N ASP A 308 12.38 -17.64 6.31
CA ASP A 308 11.47 -18.80 6.39
C ASP A 308 10.35 -18.79 5.35
N LEU A 309 9.88 -17.59 4.97
CA LEU A 309 8.82 -17.41 3.98
C LEU A 309 9.33 -17.51 2.54
N TRP A 310 10.53 -17.01 2.26
CA TRP A 310 11.07 -16.90 0.92
C TRP A 310 11.09 -18.23 0.13
N PRO A 311 11.58 -19.36 0.69
CA PRO A 311 11.55 -20.66 0.01
C PRO A 311 10.15 -21.14 -0.34
N LYS A 312 9.12 -20.74 0.42
CA LYS A 312 7.71 -21.09 0.14
C LYS A 312 7.21 -20.33 -1.08
N LEU A 313 7.58 -19.05 -1.22
CA LEU A 313 7.21 -18.19 -2.34
C LEU A 313 8.00 -18.51 -3.62
N ALA A 314 9.31 -18.73 -3.53
CA ALA A 314 10.21 -18.98 -4.66
C ALA A 314 9.92 -20.28 -5.44
N LYS A 315 9.18 -21.24 -4.85
CA LYS A 315 8.81 -22.52 -5.49
C LYS A 315 8.16 -22.32 -6.86
N LYS A 316 8.64 -23.08 -7.87
CA LYS A 316 8.09 -23.07 -9.26
C LYS A 316 6.57 -23.23 -9.32
N LYS A 317 5.97 -23.99 -8.41
CA LYS A 317 4.51 -24.22 -8.37
C LYS A 317 3.71 -22.95 -8.08
N THR A 318 4.25 -22.02 -7.30
CA THR A 318 3.60 -20.77 -6.91
C THR A 318 3.47 -19.80 -8.09
N ARG A 319 4.36 -19.90 -9.08
CA ARG A 319 4.39 -19.05 -10.28
C ARG A 319 3.79 -19.67 -11.55
N ARG A 320 3.18 -20.87 -11.48
CA ARG A 320 2.64 -21.57 -12.67
C ARG A 320 1.56 -20.78 -13.40
N TRP A 321 0.83 -19.90 -12.70
CA TRP A 321 -0.21 -19.07 -13.28
C TRP A 321 0.32 -17.95 -14.18
N LEU A 322 1.62 -17.64 -14.09
CA LEU A 322 2.29 -16.63 -14.92
C LEU A 322 2.70 -17.16 -16.30
N LYS A 323 2.73 -18.47 -16.51
CA LYS A 323 3.14 -19.04 -17.80
C LYS A 323 2.03 -18.83 -18.82
N ARG A 324 2.39 -18.35 -20.02
CA ARG A 324 1.56 -18.49 -21.22
C ARG A 324 1.22 -19.97 -21.35
N ARG A 325 -0.07 -20.28 -21.36
CA ARG A 325 -0.54 -21.50 -22.01
C ARG A 325 -1.07 -21.02 -23.34
N ASP A 326 -0.41 -21.47 -24.39
CA ASP A 326 -0.96 -21.42 -25.74
C ASP A 326 -2.30 -22.15 -25.77
#